data_AF-A0AAD2G4M3-F1
#
_entry.id   AF-A0AAD2G4M3-F1
#
_cell.length_a   1.000
_cell.length_b   1.000
_cell.length_c   1.000
_cell.angle_alpha   90.00
_cell.angle_beta   90.00
_cell.angle_gamma   90.00
#
_symmetry.space_group_name_H-M   'P 1'
#
loop_
_entity.id
_entity.type
_entity.pdbx_description
1 polymer ?
#
loop_
_entity_poly.entity_id
_entity_poly.type
_entity_poly.pdbx_seq_one_letter_code
_entity_poly.pdbx_strand_id
1 'polypeptide(L)'
;MSHQPNLPRISTTTPPPSQPLAPPSAHHRSALPPDSQYYQFTDAEQEKFGEILEVSVQGRSSTPSMTKRDRETWAATKLPSPVFLAVNSPHEHRFVDFRPLQQPIPPKLTPSVAMHRWSRMFTACLLHYDLSIPTAVRFVGNIHTGAHRDWPTLEPILREANVDPFLITQLKRIFLDGAPNYVNAESTDENLRTFIAYGNHKTVYDDMSKTQSAVEKDILRNYLLAANPALLPYIRDAHTTPLGLVDACHEYRKPRIIFDATHHPSLTAMAVNDFTSKETEPEICFPRSFPNFLIWIYNLRITYPQEEIYICDDDVSGAFRHVKWNPNVVGMHMFMLFGFLFFCTGLSFGDNTSPAQWEVVAMVRQQLAQSLWYAAVTTIPRVAKYLPKLSLAPLPTPSDIAAFTPAEPDSKNQGVLKADGSRKSPTFDHHVDNCLYADVALFLRQTISASILALYILLGFPNPSNGIRDCISWEKFANTFSHKRKTVGWLINLRRMTGTFQLQPPSVDGCVVPTSTCNVS
;
A
#
# COMPACT_ATOMS: atom_id res chain seq x y z
N MET A 1 9.60 44.55 -52.55
CA MET A 1 8.97 44.14 -51.27
C MET A 1 8.50 42.71 -51.45
N SER A 2 8.93 41.69 -50.72
CA SER A 2 9.81 41.57 -49.55
C SER A 2 10.19 40.08 -49.41
N HIS A 3 11.50 39.84 -49.29
CA HIS A 3 12.26 38.74 -48.67
C HIS A 3 11.60 37.39 -48.28
N GLN A 4 12.11 36.31 -48.92
CA GLN A 4 12.78 35.09 -48.41
C GLN A 4 12.53 34.59 -46.95
N PRO A 5 12.78 33.29 -46.59
CA PRO A 5 13.69 32.34 -47.27
C PRO A 5 13.24 30.86 -47.40
N ASN A 6 14.04 30.13 -48.19
CA ASN A 6 14.12 28.69 -48.35
C ASN A 6 14.37 27.93 -47.03
N LEU A 7 13.65 26.81 -46.85
CA LEU A 7 14.03 25.72 -45.94
C LEU A 7 14.42 24.48 -46.77
N PRO A 8 15.43 23.70 -46.34
CA PRO A 8 16.02 22.63 -47.14
C PRO A 8 15.16 21.35 -47.17
N ARG A 9 15.15 20.67 -48.32
CA ARG A 9 14.69 19.29 -48.47
C ARG A 9 15.54 18.36 -47.59
N ILE A 10 14.92 17.70 -46.63
CA ILE A 10 15.51 16.56 -45.93
C ILE A 10 15.15 15.29 -46.70
N SER A 11 16.19 14.55 -47.08
CA SER A 11 16.17 13.23 -47.71
C SER A 11 15.40 12.22 -46.86
N THR A 12 14.39 11.57 -47.45
CA THR A 12 13.77 10.35 -46.92
C THR A 12 14.73 9.18 -47.13
N THR A 13 15.55 8.90 -46.12
CA THR A 13 16.28 7.63 -46.01
C THR A 13 15.77 6.91 -44.77
N THR A 14 15.09 5.80 -45.02
CA THR A 14 14.60 4.85 -44.02
C THR A 14 15.80 4.24 -43.28
N PRO A 15 15.85 4.25 -41.94
CA PRO A 15 16.89 3.55 -41.21
C PRO A 15 16.63 2.03 -41.25
N PRO A 16 17.68 1.18 -41.31
CA PRO A 16 17.52 -0.27 -41.29
C PRO A 16 17.04 -0.74 -39.90
N PRO A 17 16.39 -1.91 -39.80
CA PRO A 17 15.89 -2.44 -38.55
C PRO A 17 17.05 -2.72 -37.57
N SER A 18 16.97 -2.12 -36.38
CA SER A 18 17.87 -2.39 -35.27
C SER A 18 17.74 -3.85 -34.82
N GLN A 19 18.84 -4.59 -34.89
CA GLN A 19 18.96 -5.93 -34.31
C GLN A 19 18.76 -5.88 -32.78
N PRO A 20 18.20 -6.94 -32.18
CA PRO A 20 18.03 -7.02 -30.73
C PRO A 20 19.40 -7.02 -30.02
N LEU A 21 19.56 -6.09 -29.07
CA LEU A 21 20.70 -6.03 -28.17
C LEU A 21 20.76 -7.32 -27.34
N ALA A 22 21.87 -8.04 -27.44
CA ALA A 22 22.19 -9.15 -26.56
C ALA A 22 22.26 -8.69 -25.09
N PRO A 23 21.84 -9.53 -24.12
CA PRO A 23 21.92 -9.17 -22.70
C PRO A 23 23.36 -8.94 -22.27
N PRO A 24 23.63 -7.96 -21.38
CA PRO A 24 24.99 -7.69 -20.93
C PRO A 24 25.56 -8.88 -20.16
N SER A 25 26.76 -9.29 -20.53
CA SER A 25 27.54 -10.34 -19.88
C SER A 25 27.80 -10.01 -18.42
N ALA A 26 27.55 -10.99 -17.54
CA ALA A 26 27.72 -10.92 -16.10
C ALA A 26 29.19 -10.85 -15.65
N HIS A 27 29.93 -9.78 -15.99
CA HIS A 27 31.24 -9.50 -15.39
C HIS A 27 31.53 -8.00 -15.37
N HIS A 28 30.92 -7.28 -14.42
CA HIS A 28 31.53 -6.11 -13.78
C HIS A 28 30.80 -5.84 -12.46
N ARG A 29 31.21 -6.56 -11.40
CA ARG A 29 30.97 -6.13 -10.02
C ARG A 29 31.86 -4.92 -9.78
N SER A 30 31.28 -3.75 -9.52
CA SER A 30 32.01 -2.69 -8.83
C SER A 30 32.25 -3.16 -7.40
N ALA A 31 33.51 -3.22 -6.99
CA ALA A 31 33.89 -3.59 -5.65
C ALA A 31 33.42 -2.51 -4.66
N LEU A 32 32.51 -2.88 -3.75
CA LEU A 32 32.24 -2.13 -2.52
C LEU A 32 33.47 -2.24 -1.59
N PRO A 33 33.72 -1.25 -0.71
CA PRO A 33 34.86 -1.27 0.19
C PRO A 33 34.79 -2.46 1.18
N PRO A 34 35.93 -2.98 1.67
CA PRO A 34 36.00 -4.32 2.29
C PRO A 34 35.35 -4.46 3.68
N ASP A 35 34.87 -3.39 4.31
CA ASP A 35 34.57 -3.40 5.76
C ASP A 35 33.09 -3.15 6.13
N SER A 36 32.14 -3.28 5.18
CA SER A 36 30.70 -3.27 5.53
C SER A 36 30.23 -4.66 5.98
N GLN A 37 30.57 -5.07 7.19
CA GLN A 37 29.94 -6.25 7.80
C GLN A 37 28.59 -5.85 8.41
N TYR A 38 27.53 -5.98 7.58
CA TYR A 38 26.15 -6.01 8.05
C TYR A 38 25.93 -7.29 8.86
N TYR A 39 25.16 -7.20 9.95
CA TYR A 39 24.73 -8.37 10.70
C TYR A 39 23.86 -9.24 9.79
N GLN A 40 24.34 -10.45 9.47
CA GLN A 40 23.59 -11.44 8.72
C GLN A 40 22.75 -12.25 9.70
N PHE A 41 21.43 -12.28 9.48
CA PHE A 41 20.54 -13.15 10.25
C PHE A 41 20.91 -14.61 10.01
N THR A 42 20.93 -15.38 11.09
CA THR A 42 21.14 -16.83 11.05
C THR A 42 19.91 -17.54 10.47
N ASP A 43 20.10 -18.72 9.86
CA ASP A 43 19.00 -19.52 9.30
C ASP A 43 17.91 -19.82 10.36
N ALA A 44 18.32 -19.99 11.62
CA ALA A 44 17.42 -20.20 12.75
C ALA A 44 16.56 -18.96 13.10
N GLU A 45 17.05 -17.74 12.86
CA GLU A 45 16.26 -16.52 13.03
C GLU A 45 15.25 -16.37 11.89
N GLN A 46 15.60 -16.76 10.67
CA GLN A 46 14.69 -16.75 9.52
C GLN A 46 13.59 -17.82 9.64
N GLU A 47 13.92 -19.01 10.13
CA GLU A 47 12.99 -20.12 10.37
C GLU A 47 11.96 -19.77 11.46
N LYS A 48 12.38 -19.08 12.52
CA LYS A 48 11.49 -18.60 13.58
C LYS A 48 10.53 -17.49 13.10
N PHE A 49 10.89 -16.75 12.04
CA PHE A 49 9.97 -15.85 11.34
C PHE A 49 8.98 -16.59 10.44
N GLY A 50 9.36 -17.76 9.91
CA GLY A 50 8.51 -18.64 9.11
C GLY A 50 7.46 -19.41 9.91
N GLU A 51 7.81 -19.96 11.08
CA GLU A 51 6.89 -20.75 11.93
C GLU A 51 5.70 -19.94 12.49
N ILE A 52 5.81 -18.62 12.57
CA ILE A 52 4.73 -17.72 13.04
C ILE A 52 3.53 -17.72 12.07
N LEU A 53 3.68 -18.23 10.85
CA LEU A 53 2.62 -18.27 9.83
C LEU A 53 1.75 -19.54 9.84
N GLU A 54 2.14 -20.64 10.51
CA GLU A 54 1.45 -21.95 10.34
C GLU A 54 0.53 -22.39 11.49
N VAL A 55 0.53 -21.72 12.65
CA VAL A 55 -0.25 -22.19 13.82
C VAL A 55 -1.62 -21.52 13.90
N SER A 56 -2.60 -21.94 13.09
CA SER A 56 -4.03 -21.67 13.37
C SER A 56 -5.00 -22.52 12.55
N VAL A 57 -5.02 -23.83 12.79
CA VAL A 57 -6.16 -24.67 12.37
C VAL A 57 -6.48 -25.64 13.51
N GLN A 58 -7.38 -25.25 14.42
CA GLN A 58 -8.35 -26.11 15.08
C GLN A 58 -9.10 -25.36 16.19
N GLY A 59 -10.39 -25.10 15.95
CA GLY A 59 -11.29 -24.54 16.96
C GLY A 59 -12.64 -24.18 16.37
N ARG A 60 -13.58 -25.14 16.36
CA ARG A 60 -14.99 -24.87 16.03
C ARG A 60 -15.69 -24.31 17.27
N SER A 61 -16.43 -23.21 17.13
CA SER A 61 -17.53 -22.89 18.05
C SER A 61 -18.68 -22.23 17.32
N SER A 62 -19.85 -22.37 17.93
CA SER A 62 -21.18 -22.33 17.34
C SER A 62 -21.88 -20.99 17.49
N THR A 63 -22.16 -20.33 16.37
CA THR A 63 -23.20 -19.28 16.20
C THR A 63 -24.04 -19.64 14.97
N PRO A 64 -25.31 -19.20 14.89
CA PRO A 64 -26.33 -19.88 14.10
C PRO A 64 -26.01 -19.80 12.60
N SER A 65 -25.56 -20.93 12.05
CA SER A 65 -25.22 -21.04 10.64
C SER A 65 -26.49 -21.01 9.80
N MET A 66 -26.54 -20.14 8.79
CA MET A 66 -27.48 -20.29 7.68
C MET A 66 -27.34 -21.71 7.09
N THR A 67 -28.50 -22.30 6.81
CA THR A 67 -28.59 -23.70 6.44
C THR A 67 -27.93 -23.92 5.08
N LYS A 68 -27.53 -25.17 4.80
CA LYS A 68 -27.01 -25.58 3.47
C LYS A 68 -27.91 -25.10 2.33
N ARG A 69 -29.22 -25.06 2.58
CA ARG A 69 -30.26 -24.60 1.66
C ARG A 69 -30.15 -23.11 1.33
N ASP A 70 -29.81 -22.25 2.28
CA ASP A 70 -29.69 -20.81 2.02
C ASP A 70 -28.45 -20.49 1.17
N ARG A 71 -27.35 -21.23 1.39
CA ARG A 71 -26.14 -21.18 0.54
C ARG A 71 -26.42 -21.69 -0.88
N GLU A 72 -27.16 -22.79 -0.99
CA GLU A 72 -27.60 -23.34 -2.27
C GLU A 72 -28.58 -22.42 -2.98
N THR A 73 -29.47 -21.71 -2.28
CA THR A 73 -30.46 -20.81 -2.90
C THR A 73 -29.78 -19.57 -3.48
N TRP A 74 -28.73 -19.05 -2.83
CA TRP A 74 -27.93 -17.95 -3.37
C TRP A 74 -27.00 -18.40 -4.52
N ALA A 75 -26.36 -19.57 -4.37
CA ALA A 75 -25.59 -20.20 -5.45
C ALA A 75 -26.47 -20.64 -6.64
N ALA A 76 -27.75 -20.92 -6.40
CA ALA A 76 -28.75 -21.28 -7.39
C ALA A 76 -29.53 -20.08 -7.94
N THR A 77 -29.14 -18.84 -7.61
CA THR A 77 -29.51 -17.69 -8.43
C THR A 77 -28.85 -17.92 -9.79
N LYS A 78 -29.56 -18.63 -10.68
CA LYS A 78 -29.10 -18.88 -12.04
C LYS A 78 -28.98 -17.51 -12.69
N LEU A 79 -27.75 -16.98 -12.70
CA LEU A 79 -27.38 -15.91 -13.61
C LEU A 79 -27.85 -16.40 -14.99
N PRO A 80 -28.62 -15.60 -15.74
CA PRO A 80 -28.99 -15.98 -17.08
C PRO A 80 -27.73 -16.37 -17.85
N SER A 81 -27.85 -17.32 -18.80
CA SER A 81 -26.70 -17.80 -19.58
C SER A 81 -25.80 -16.63 -19.99
N PRO A 82 -24.46 -16.75 -19.89
CA PRO A 82 -23.54 -15.71 -20.33
C PRO A 82 -23.87 -15.19 -21.74
N VAL A 83 -24.37 -16.06 -22.61
CA VAL A 83 -24.88 -15.72 -23.95
C VAL A 83 -26.12 -14.83 -23.90
N PHE A 84 -27.11 -15.14 -23.05
CA PHE A 84 -28.31 -14.31 -22.88
C PHE A 84 -27.96 -12.92 -22.32
N LEU A 85 -27.06 -12.86 -21.33
CA LEU A 85 -26.59 -11.60 -20.78
C LEU A 85 -25.73 -10.82 -21.78
N ALA A 86 -24.86 -11.48 -22.55
CA ALA A 86 -24.05 -10.81 -23.57
C ALA A 86 -24.89 -10.28 -24.75
N VAL A 87 -25.98 -10.96 -25.11
CA VAL A 87 -26.90 -10.51 -26.16
C VAL A 87 -27.77 -9.34 -25.68
N ASN A 88 -28.24 -9.37 -24.43
CA ASN A 88 -29.11 -8.30 -23.90
C ASN A 88 -28.35 -7.13 -23.27
N SER A 89 -27.12 -7.32 -22.79
CA SER A 89 -26.33 -6.27 -22.14
C SER A 89 -26.11 -5.05 -23.05
N PRO A 90 -25.76 -5.18 -24.35
CA PRO A 90 -25.69 -4.04 -25.25
C PRO A 90 -27.01 -3.27 -25.34
N HIS A 91 -28.15 -3.95 -25.37
CA HIS A 91 -29.47 -3.31 -25.41
C HIS A 91 -29.81 -2.58 -24.10
N GLU A 92 -29.53 -3.21 -22.95
CA GLU A 92 -29.78 -2.63 -21.61
C GLU A 92 -28.85 -1.46 -21.28
N HIS A 93 -27.63 -1.47 -21.83
CA HIS A 93 -26.60 -0.48 -21.52
C HIS A 93 -26.43 0.60 -22.61
N ARG A 94 -27.11 0.46 -23.77
CA ARG A 94 -27.01 1.38 -24.92
C ARG A 94 -27.19 2.85 -24.57
N PHE A 95 -28.08 3.14 -23.62
CA PHE A 95 -28.46 4.51 -23.24
C PHE A 95 -27.92 4.92 -21.88
N VAL A 96 -27.05 4.12 -21.28
CA VAL A 96 -26.43 4.45 -19.99
C VAL A 96 -25.32 5.47 -20.22
N ASP A 97 -25.51 6.68 -19.68
CA ASP A 97 -24.45 7.69 -19.64
C ASP A 97 -23.39 7.31 -18.60
N PHE A 98 -22.19 6.97 -19.06
CA PHE A 98 -21.07 6.56 -18.23
C PHE A 98 -20.04 7.67 -17.98
N ARG A 99 -20.23 8.88 -18.52
CA ARG A 99 -19.38 10.06 -18.23
C ARG A 99 -19.25 10.38 -16.73
N PRO A 100 -20.28 10.16 -15.89
CA PRO A 100 -20.14 10.37 -14.45
C PRO A 100 -19.07 9.50 -13.77
N LEU A 101 -18.55 8.44 -14.41
CA LEU A 101 -17.42 7.66 -13.88
C LEU A 101 -16.14 8.48 -13.70
N GLN A 102 -15.97 9.55 -14.49
CA GLN A 102 -14.82 10.45 -14.37
C GLN A 102 -14.91 11.35 -13.12
N GLN A 103 -16.07 11.35 -12.47
CA GLN A 103 -16.34 12.13 -11.28
C GLN A 103 -16.31 11.24 -10.03
N PRO A 104 -15.95 11.79 -8.86
CA PRO A 104 -15.95 11.04 -7.62
C PRO A 104 -17.34 10.49 -7.28
N ILE A 105 -17.37 9.31 -6.66
CA ILE A 105 -18.61 8.79 -6.08
C ILE A 105 -19.12 9.77 -5.01
N PRO A 106 -20.36 10.27 -5.12
CA PRO A 106 -20.93 11.16 -4.12
C PRO A 106 -20.96 10.50 -2.72
N PRO A 107 -20.50 11.19 -1.66
CA PRO A 107 -20.34 10.59 -0.34
C PRO A 107 -21.67 10.23 0.35
N LYS A 108 -22.80 10.75 -0.15
CA LYS A 108 -24.14 10.52 0.41
C LYS A 108 -24.82 9.24 -0.11
N LEU A 109 -24.25 8.58 -1.12
CA LEU A 109 -24.84 7.35 -1.64
C LEU A 109 -24.60 6.18 -0.68
N THR A 110 -25.63 5.34 -0.51
CA THR A 110 -25.43 4.08 0.21
C THR A 110 -24.47 3.20 -0.61
N PRO A 111 -23.62 2.39 0.05
CA PRO A 111 -22.59 1.64 -0.66
C PRO A 111 -23.16 0.67 -1.71
N SER A 112 -24.25 -0.04 -1.39
CA SER A 112 -24.95 -0.92 -2.34
C SER A 112 -25.47 -0.16 -3.57
N VAL A 113 -26.10 1.01 -3.39
CA VAL A 113 -26.59 1.83 -4.51
C VAL A 113 -25.43 2.33 -5.37
N ALA A 114 -24.34 2.78 -4.75
CA ALA A 114 -23.13 3.19 -5.46
C ALA A 114 -22.58 2.02 -6.28
N MET A 115 -22.44 0.84 -5.69
CA MET A 115 -21.92 -0.35 -6.37
C MET A 115 -22.77 -0.73 -7.59
N HIS A 116 -24.10 -0.85 -7.46
CA HIS A 116 -24.97 -1.17 -8.59
C HIS A 116 -24.93 -0.10 -9.69
N ARG A 117 -24.96 1.19 -9.32
CA ARG A 117 -24.96 2.29 -10.30
C ARG A 117 -23.63 2.39 -11.03
N TRP A 118 -22.50 2.33 -10.32
CA TRP A 118 -21.17 2.36 -10.93
C TRP A 118 -20.90 1.11 -11.75
N SER A 119 -21.39 -0.05 -11.32
CA SER A 119 -21.32 -1.28 -12.11
C SER A 119 -22.01 -1.14 -13.46
N ARG A 120 -23.23 -0.59 -13.50
CA ARG A 120 -23.95 -0.36 -14.75
C ARG A 120 -23.23 0.63 -15.67
N MET A 121 -22.71 1.72 -15.12
CA MET A 121 -21.96 2.71 -15.90
C MET A 121 -20.66 2.12 -16.46
N PHE A 122 -19.89 1.40 -15.65
CA PHE A 122 -18.62 0.83 -16.12
C PHE A 122 -18.84 -0.33 -17.09
N THR A 123 -19.91 -1.12 -16.93
CA THR A 123 -20.35 -2.10 -17.93
C THR A 123 -20.64 -1.43 -19.27
N ALA A 124 -21.38 -0.30 -19.27
CA ALA A 124 -21.64 0.47 -20.49
C ALA A 124 -20.35 1.05 -21.10
N CYS A 125 -19.42 1.51 -20.27
CA CYS A 125 -18.11 2.01 -20.69
C CYS A 125 -17.27 0.92 -21.36
N LEU A 126 -17.20 -0.28 -20.77
CA LEU A 126 -16.52 -1.44 -21.37
C LEU A 126 -17.13 -1.80 -22.72
N LEU A 127 -18.47 -1.89 -22.81
CA LEU A 127 -19.16 -2.19 -24.07
C LEU A 127 -18.92 -1.12 -25.14
N HIS A 128 -18.85 0.16 -24.75
CA HIS A 128 -18.57 1.25 -25.68
C HIS A 128 -17.16 1.19 -26.27
N TYR A 129 -16.19 0.68 -25.51
CA TYR A 129 -14.79 0.53 -25.92
C TYR A 129 -14.44 -0.91 -26.31
N ASP A 130 -15.40 -1.67 -26.83
CA ASP A 130 -15.19 -3.05 -27.34
C ASP A 130 -14.50 -3.96 -26.32
N LEU A 131 -14.87 -3.81 -25.04
CA LEU A 131 -14.32 -4.54 -23.89
C LEU A 131 -12.81 -4.32 -23.64
N SER A 132 -12.23 -3.26 -24.22
CA SER A 132 -10.86 -2.82 -23.91
C SER A 132 -10.79 -2.25 -22.50
N ILE A 133 -10.37 -3.09 -21.53
CA ILE A 133 -10.07 -2.67 -20.16
C ILE A 133 -9.13 -1.46 -20.15
N PRO A 134 -8.01 -1.46 -20.90
CA PRO A 134 -7.04 -0.38 -20.79
C PRO A 134 -7.61 0.95 -21.27
N THR A 135 -8.46 0.94 -22.30
CA THR A 135 -9.15 2.15 -22.78
C THR A 135 -10.20 2.61 -21.77
N ALA A 136 -11.02 1.69 -21.25
CA ALA A 136 -12.06 2.02 -20.27
C ALA A 136 -11.47 2.59 -18.97
N VAL A 137 -10.41 1.99 -18.42
CA VAL A 137 -9.73 2.50 -17.21
C VAL A 137 -9.11 3.88 -17.46
N ARG A 138 -8.49 4.11 -18.63
CA ARG A 138 -7.98 5.44 -19.00
C ARG A 138 -9.09 6.47 -19.17
N PHE A 139 -10.24 6.07 -19.72
CA PHE A 139 -11.42 6.93 -19.80
C PHE A 139 -11.90 7.36 -18.41
N VAL A 140 -12.03 6.40 -17.47
CA VAL A 140 -12.42 6.70 -16.08
C VAL A 140 -11.40 7.64 -15.43
N GLY A 141 -10.11 7.35 -15.58
CA GLY A 141 -9.02 8.25 -15.20
C GLY A 141 -8.95 8.59 -13.70
N ASN A 142 -8.48 9.80 -13.40
CA ASN A 142 -8.37 10.37 -12.05
C ASN A 142 -7.68 9.38 -11.08
N ILE A 143 -8.35 8.98 -9.99
CA ILE A 143 -7.78 8.12 -8.94
C ILE A 143 -7.49 6.71 -9.46
N HIS A 144 -8.21 6.22 -10.47
CA HIS A 144 -7.98 4.89 -11.03
C HIS A 144 -6.68 4.78 -11.83
N THR A 145 -6.18 5.92 -12.35
CA THR A 145 -4.90 5.99 -13.07
C THR A 145 -3.83 6.78 -12.31
N GLY A 146 -4.17 7.43 -11.19
CA GLY A 146 -3.27 8.32 -10.47
C GLY A 146 -3.08 9.68 -11.14
N ALA A 147 -3.94 10.04 -12.11
CA ALA A 147 -3.84 11.27 -12.91
C ALA A 147 -4.00 12.57 -12.10
N HIS A 148 -4.43 12.49 -10.84
CA HIS A 148 -4.48 13.63 -9.93
C HIS A 148 -3.09 14.08 -9.45
N ARG A 149 -2.05 13.29 -9.71
CA ARG A 149 -0.66 13.61 -9.36
C ARG A 149 -0.03 14.50 -10.43
N ASP A 150 0.43 15.66 -10.03
CA ASP A 150 1.14 16.60 -10.89
C ASP A 150 2.65 16.32 -10.85
N TRP A 151 3.10 15.42 -11.73
CA TRP A 151 4.53 15.06 -11.83
C TRP A 151 5.42 16.26 -12.20
N PRO A 152 5.07 17.11 -13.20
CA PRO A 152 5.84 18.33 -13.49
C PRO A 152 6.09 19.24 -12.29
N THR A 153 5.13 19.34 -11.36
CA THR A 153 5.30 20.11 -10.12
C THR A 153 6.05 19.31 -9.04
N LEU A 154 5.81 18.00 -8.94
CA LEU A 154 6.42 17.15 -7.92
C LEU A 154 7.92 16.94 -8.14
N GLU A 155 8.34 16.66 -9.38
CA GLU A 155 9.75 16.32 -9.68
C GLU A 155 10.75 17.41 -9.22
N PRO A 156 10.54 18.71 -9.49
CA PRO A 156 11.38 19.77 -8.97
C PRO A 156 11.45 19.81 -7.45
N ILE A 157 10.32 19.61 -6.76
CA ILE A 157 10.25 19.60 -5.28
C ILE A 157 11.12 18.45 -4.72
N LEU A 158 11.06 17.26 -5.33
CA LEU A 158 11.86 16.12 -4.89
C LEU A 158 13.37 16.37 -5.12
N ARG A 159 13.72 17.00 -6.24
CA ARG A 159 15.12 17.36 -6.55
C ARG A 159 15.66 18.42 -5.60
N GLU A 160 14.88 19.46 -5.30
CA GLU A 160 15.23 20.49 -4.32
C GLU A 160 15.38 19.89 -2.91
N ALA A 161 14.54 18.92 -2.57
CA ALA A 161 14.64 18.17 -1.32
C ALA A 161 15.83 17.18 -1.28
N ASN A 162 16.65 17.11 -2.34
CA ASN A 162 17.78 16.20 -2.48
C ASN A 162 17.40 14.72 -2.28
N VAL A 163 16.21 14.34 -2.77
CA VAL A 163 15.81 12.93 -2.82
C VAL A 163 16.69 12.20 -3.83
N ASP A 164 17.08 10.97 -3.50
CA ASP A 164 17.91 10.10 -4.33
C ASP A 164 17.40 10.07 -5.79
N PRO A 165 18.23 10.45 -6.77
CA PRO A 165 17.87 10.43 -8.18
C PRO A 165 17.35 9.07 -8.68
N PHE A 166 17.85 7.95 -8.12
CA PHE A 166 17.34 6.62 -8.44
C PHE A 166 15.88 6.48 -8.00
N LEU A 167 15.55 6.90 -6.77
CA LEU A 167 14.18 6.86 -6.26
C LEU A 167 13.24 7.78 -7.04
N ILE A 168 13.69 8.97 -7.44
CA ILE A 168 12.91 9.87 -8.30
C ILE A 168 12.59 9.18 -9.63
N THR A 169 13.56 8.49 -10.22
CA THR A 169 13.38 7.76 -11.49
C THR A 169 12.38 6.62 -11.34
N GLN A 170 12.50 5.81 -10.27
CA GLN A 170 11.55 4.74 -9.99
C GLN A 170 10.14 5.29 -9.73
N LEU A 171 10.02 6.34 -8.92
CA LEU A 171 8.74 6.95 -8.62
C LEU A 171 8.05 7.50 -9.87
N LYS A 172 8.83 8.11 -10.80
CA LYS A 172 8.33 8.59 -12.08
C LYS A 172 7.66 7.47 -12.87
N ARG A 173 8.35 6.33 -13.02
CA ARG A 173 7.81 5.14 -13.69
C ARG A 173 6.53 4.67 -12.99
N ILE A 174 6.55 4.55 -11.66
CA ILE A 174 5.38 4.10 -10.88
C ILE A 174 4.18 5.01 -11.10
N PHE A 175 4.39 6.33 -11.15
CA PHE A 175 3.30 7.31 -11.24
C PHE A 175 2.80 7.53 -12.67
N LEU A 176 3.66 7.39 -13.69
CA LEU A 176 3.30 7.64 -15.08
C LEU A 176 2.94 6.37 -15.85
N ASP A 177 3.68 5.28 -15.62
CA ASP A 177 3.51 4.01 -16.33
C ASP A 177 2.70 2.99 -15.52
N GLY A 178 2.75 3.07 -14.18
CA GLY A 178 2.11 2.13 -13.27
C GLY A 178 2.96 0.90 -12.96
N ALA A 179 2.39 -0.02 -12.19
CA ALA A 179 2.99 -1.31 -11.83
C ALA A 179 2.53 -2.44 -12.77
N PRO A 180 3.23 -3.60 -12.81
CA PRO A 180 4.57 -3.85 -12.23
C PRO A 180 5.68 -3.15 -13.04
N ASN A 181 6.95 -3.33 -12.66
CA ASN A 181 8.08 -2.80 -13.44
C ASN A 181 8.18 -3.50 -14.80
N TYR A 182 7.96 -4.81 -14.80
CA TYR A 182 7.95 -5.62 -16.00
C TYR A 182 6.99 -6.79 -15.84
N VAL A 183 6.23 -7.07 -16.89
CA VAL A 183 5.47 -8.32 -17.06
C VAL A 183 5.31 -8.60 -18.54
N ASN A 184 5.53 -9.85 -18.92
CA ASN A 184 5.22 -10.37 -20.24
C ASN A 184 4.77 -11.81 -20.05
N ALA A 185 3.45 -12.02 -20.12
CA ALA A 185 2.83 -13.28 -19.76
C ALA A 185 1.76 -13.66 -20.77
N GLU A 186 1.53 -14.96 -20.90
CA GLU A 186 0.45 -15.55 -21.68
C GLU A 186 -0.40 -16.40 -20.75
N SER A 187 -1.72 -16.31 -20.88
CA SER A 187 -2.68 -17.17 -20.16
C SER A 187 -3.61 -17.81 -21.16
N THR A 188 -3.88 -19.10 -20.98
CA THR A 188 -4.80 -19.85 -21.83
C THR A 188 -6.25 -19.65 -21.38
N ASP A 189 -7.20 -19.84 -22.31
CA ASP A 189 -8.62 -19.93 -21.99
C ASP A 189 -8.91 -21.01 -20.93
N GLU A 190 -8.16 -22.11 -20.97
CA GLU A 190 -8.30 -23.21 -20.00
C GLU A 190 -7.88 -22.75 -18.60
N ASN A 191 -6.81 -21.96 -18.48
CA ASN A 191 -6.40 -21.37 -17.21
C ASN A 191 -7.53 -20.49 -16.65
N LEU A 192 -8.06 -19.56 -17.45
CA LEU A 192 -9.19 -18.70 -17.03
C LEU A 192 -10.41 -19.55 -16.61
N ARG A 193 -10.80 -20.56 -17.41
CA ARG A 193 -11.93 -21.45 -17.07
C ARG A 193 -11.69 -22.21 -15.77
N THR A 194 -10.46 -22.62 -15.50
CA THR A 194 -10.10 -23.31 -14.25
C THR A 194 -10.34 -22.39 -13.05
N PHE A 195 -9.90 -21.13 -13.11
CA PHE A 195 -10.14 -20.15 -12.05
C PHE A 195 -11.62 -19.78 -11.90
N ILE A 196 -12.37 -19.64 -13.01
CA ILE A 196 -13.82 -19.43 -12.99
C ILE A 196 -14.53 -20.61 -12.31
N ALA A 197 -14.16 -21.84 -12.65
CA ALA A 197 -14.76 -23.05 -12.10
C ALA A 197 -14.46 -23.21 -10.60
N TYR A 198 -13.27 -22.78 -10.16
CA TYR A 198 -12.90 -22.78 -8.74
C TYR A 198 -13.66 -21.73 -7.94
N GLY A 199 -13.71 -20.48 -8.44
CA GLY A 199 -14.34 -19.36 -7.76
C GLY A 199 -13.48 -18.79 -6.63
N ASN A 200 -14.10 -18.52 -5.47
CA ASN A 200 -13.40 -17.99 -4.29
C ASN A 200 -13.17 -19.07 -3.24
N HIS A 201 -12.23 -18.82 -2.34
CA HIS A 201 -12.08 -19.62 -1.12
C HIS A 201 -13.39 -19.60 -0.33
N LYS A 202 -13.78 -20.74 0.24
CA LYS A 202 -15.03 -20.87 0.99
C LYS A 202 -15.14 -19.87 2.16
N THR A 203 -14.00 -19.41 2.67
CA THR A 203 -13.93 -18.51 3.83
C THR A 203 -14.56 -17.14 3.58
N VAL A 204 -14.67 -16.67 2.33
CA VAL A 204 -15.39 -15.41 2.01
C VAL A 204 -16.86 -15.42 2.41
N TYR A 205 -17.42 -16.61 2.64
CA TYR A 205 -18.80 -16.80 3.07
C TYR A 205 -18.95 -16.99 4.58
N ASP A 206 -17.85 -17.06 5.35
CA ASP A 206 -17.90 -17.22 6.80
C ASP A 206 -18.44 -15.95 7.48
N ASP A 207 -18.15 -14.77 6.91
CA ASP A 207 -18.75 -13.49 7.31
C ASP A 207 -19.05 -12.65 6.06
N MET A 208 -20.19 -12.94 5.43
CA MET A 208 -20.61 -12.25 4.20
C MET A 208 -20.82 -10.75 4.41
N SER A 209 -21.29 -10.34 5.59
CA SER A 209 -21.55 -8.92 5.88
C SER A 209 -20.25 -8.12 5.90
N LYS A 210 -19.21 -8.62 6.58
CA LYS A 210 -17.89 -7.99 6.56
C LYS A 210 -17.26 -8.03 5.19
N THR A 211 -17.38 -9.16 4.48
CA THR A 211 -16.84 -9.31 3.14
C THR A 211 -17.47 -8.29 2.17
N GLN A 212 -18.79 -8.15 2.19
CA GLN A 212 -19.51 -7.17 1.39
C GLN A 212 -19.11 -5.74 1.77
N SER A 213 -19.07 -5.44 3.06
CA SER A 213 -18.70 -4.10 3.56
C SER A 213 -17.29 -3.69 3.13
N ALA A 214 -16.35 -4.62 3.07
CA ALA A 214 -14.98 -4.35 2.65
C ALA A 214 -14.88 -4.05 1.15
N VAL A 215 -15.57 -4.81 0.30
CA VAL A 215 -15.59 -4.56 -1.16
C VAL A 215 -16.33 -3.26 -1.50
N GLU A 216 -17.47 -3.03 -0.86
CA GLU A 216 -18.24 -1.78 -1.01
C GLU A 216 -17.39 -0.56 -0.59
N LYS A 217 -16.63 -0.69 0.50
CA LYS A 217 -15.69 0.34 0.96
C LYS A 217 -14.59 0.61 -0.07
N ASP A 218 -14.04 -0.43 -0.71
CA ASP A 218 -13.02 -0.27 -1.74
C ASP A 218 -13.58 0.37 -3.03
N ILE A 219 -14.82 0.07 -3.40
CA ILE A 219 -15.53 0.76 -4.49
C ILE A 219 -15.74 2.23 -4.15
N LEU A 220 -16.31 2.54 -2.98
CA LEU A 220 -16.52 3.93 -2.55
C LEU A 220 -15.21 4.71 -2.50
N ARG A 221 -14.09 4.04 -2.22
CA ARG A 221 -12.73 4.60 -2.19
C ARG A 221 -12.08 4.74 -3.57
N ASN A 222 -12.76 4.35 -4.64
CA ASN A 222 -12.23 4.33 -6.01
C ASN A 222 -10.96 3.46 -6.14
N TYR A 223 -10.88 2.37 -5.38
CA TYR A 223 -9.81 1.37 -5.49
C TYR A 223 -10.16 0.27 -6.49
N LEU A 224 -11.45 -0.02 -6.60
CA LEU A 224 -12.01 -1.02 -7.50
C LEU A 224 -12.96 -0.37 -8.51
N LEU A 225 -13.08 -1.00 -9.67
CA LEU A 225 -14.22 -0.82 -10.56
C LEU A 225 -15.06 -2.10 -10.54
N ALA A 226 -16.36 -1.98 -10.74
CA ALA A 226 -17.28 -3.12 -10.81
C ALA A 226 -17.94 -3.15 -12.19
N ALA A 227 -18.26 -4.33 -12.70
CA ALA A 227 -19.03 -4.51 -13.92
C ALA A 227 -19.93 -5.75 -13.82
N ASN A 228 -20.78 -5.92 -14.82
CA ASN A 228 -21.57 -7.13 -15.00
C ASN A 228 -20.64 -8.34 -15.28
N PRO A 229 -20.71 -9.41 -14.47
CA PRO A 229 -19.86 -10.59 -14.64
C PRO A 229 -20.10 -11.36 -15.94
N ALA A 230 -21.23 -11.13 -16.60
CA ALA A 230 -21.49 -11.70 -17.93
C ALA A 230 -20.45 -11.32 -18.99
N LEU A 231 -19.74 -10.21 -18.80
CA LEU A 231 -18.71 -9.77 -19.72
C LEU A 231 -17.44 -10.62 -19.65
N LEU A 232 -17.18 -11.30 -18.53
CA LEU A 232 -15.91 -11.98 -18.26
C LEU A 232 -15.43 -12.89 -19.41
N PRO A 233 -16.26 -13.77 -20.01
CA PRO A 233 -15.80 -14.66 -21.08
C PRO A 233 -15.41 -13.95 -22.38
N TYR A 234 -15.75 -12.66 -22.53
CA TYR A 234 -15.54 -11.87 -23.74
C TYR A 234 -14.43 -10.84 -23.58
N ILE A 235 -13.95 -10.64 -22.34
CA ILE A 235 -12.88 -9.70 -22.06
C ILE A 235 -11.55 -10.39 -22.37
N ARG A 236 -10.78 -9.76 -23.27
CA ARG A 236 -9.44 -10.22 -23.60
C ARG A 236 -8.50 -10.06 -22.40
N ASP A 237 -7.57 -10.99 -22.25
CA ASP A 237 -6.50 -10.95 -21.23
C ASP A 237 -7.05 -10.93 -19.78
N ALA A 238 -8.27 -11.43 -19.58
CA ALA A 238 -8.91 -11.51 -18.28
C ALA A 238 -8.35 -12.68 -17.46
N HIS A 239 -8.15 -12.43 -16.16
CA HIS A 239 -7.83 -13.42 -15.16
C HIS A 239 -8.59 -13.13 -13.87
N THR A 240 -9.12 -14.17 -13.21
CA THR A 240 -9.82 -14.01 -11.93
C THR A 240 -9.03 -14.65 -10.81
N THR A 241 -8.71 -13.88 -9.78
CA THR A 241 -8.01 -14.37 -8.59
C THR A 241 -9.02 -14.70 -7.48
N PRO A 242 -8.88 -15.86 -6.80
CA PRO A 242 -9.71 -16.20 -5.66
C PRO A 242 -9.50 -15.22 -4.51
N LEU A 243 -10.61 -14.75 -3.94
CA LEU A 243 -10.59 -14.06 -2.66
C LEU A 243 -10.74 -15.07 -1.51
N GLY A 244 -10.15 -14.73 -0.37
CA GLY A 244 -10.36 -15.40 0.91
C GLY A 244 -10.70 -14.41 2.01
N LEU A 245 -11.30 -14.91 3.10
CA LEU A 245 -11.39 -14.19 4.37
C LEU A 245 -10.48 -14.89 5.38
N VAL A 246 -9.53 -14.15 5.94
CA VAL A 246 -8.68 -14.63 7.04
C VAL A 246 -9.10 -13.96 8.34
N ASP A 247 -8.67 -14.52 9.47
CA ASP A 247 -8.98 -14.04 10.81
C ASP A 247 -10.48 -13.98 11.14
N ALA A 248 -11.34 -14.65 10.37
CA ALA A 248 -12.79 -14.70 10.60
C ALA A 248 -13.14 -15.25 12.00
N CYS A 249 -12.41 -16.28 12.43
CA CYS A 249 -12.56 -16.95 13.72
C CYS A 249 -11.50 -16.50 14.75
N HIS A 250 -10.67 -15.51 14.43
CA HIS A 250 -9.61 -15.09 15.34
C HIS A 250 -10.20 -14.13 16.38
N GLU A 251 -10.12 -14.49 17.66
CA GLU A 251 -10.74 -13.73 18.76
C GLU A 251 -10.26 -12.27 18.84
N TYR A 252 -8.98 -12.03 18.53
CA TYR A 252 -8.31 -10.74 18.71
C TYR A 252 -8.00 -9.97 17.42
N ARG A 253 -8.21 -10.57 16.23
CA ARG A 253 -7.90 -9.95 14.93
C ARG A 253 -9.19 -9.68 14.17
N LYS A 254 -9.23 -8.53 13.50
CA LYS A 254 -10.34 -8.21 12.62
C LYS A 254 -10.23 -9.04 11.33
N PRO A 255 -11.32 -9.65 10.85
CA PRO A 255 -11.30 -10.40 9.60
C PRO A 255 -10.82 -9.54 8.44
N ARG A 256 -10.01 -10.11 7.54
CA ARG A 256 -9.45 -9.41 6.38
C ARG A 256 -9.71 -10.18 5.11
N ILE A 257 -10.15 -9.47 4.07
CA ILE A 257 -10.18 -10.03 2.73
C ILE A 257 -8.74 -10.11 2.22
N ILE A 258 -8.38 -11.26 1.66
CA ILE A 258 -7.12 -11.49 0.97
C ILE A 258 -7.38 -11.71 -0.51
N PHE A 259 -6.46 -11.22 -1.35
CA PHE A 259 -6.41 -11.50 -2.78
C PHE A 259 -5.32 -12.56 -2.98
N ASP A 260 -5.72 -13.81 -3.23
CA ASP A 260 -4.78 -14.94 -3.20
C ASP A 260 -4.08 -15.14 -4.55
N ALA A 261 -3.13 -14.25 -4.83
CA ALA A 261 -2.37 -14.19 -6.08
C ALA A 261 -1.41 -15.38 -6.29
N THR A 262 -1.28 -16.29 -5.33
CA THR A 262 -0.42 -17.49 -5.41
C THR A 262 -1.24 -18.77 -5.56
N HIS A 263 -2.57 -18.72 -5.44
CA HIS A 263 -3.37 -19.93 -5.45
C HIS A 263 -3.44 -20.58 -6.84
N HIS A 264 -3.16 -21.89 -6.88
CA HIS A 264 -3.35 -22.73 -8.06
C HIS A 264 -4.54 -23.67 -7.86
N PRO A 265 -5.68 -23.43 -8.55
CA PRO A 265 -6.83 -24.35 -8.50
C PRO A 265 -6.53 -25.76 -9.05
N SER A 266 -5.53 -25.88 -9.92
CA SER A 266 -5.04 -27.14 -10.49
C SER A 266 -3.52 -27.07 -10.67
N LEU A 267 -2.86 -28.22 -10.83
CA LEU A 267 -1.39 -28.31 -10.96
C LEU A 267 -0.83 -27.59 -12.20
N THR A 268 -1.66 -27.34 -13.22
CA THR A 268 -1.26 -26.66 -14.46
C THR A 268 -1.79 -25.23 -14.54
N ALA A 269 -2.55 -24.80 -13.53
CA ALA A 269 -3.03 -23.42 -13.46
C ALA A 269 -1.85 -22.49 -13.15
N MET A 270 -1.91 -21.28 -13.68
CA MET A 270 -0.94 -20.22 -13.42
C MET A 270 -1.67 -19.07 -12.74
N ALA A 271 -1.19 -18.70 -11.55
CA ALA A 271 -1.67 -17.58 -10.77
C ALA A 271 -0.91 -16.30 -11.14
N VAL A 272 -1.41 -15.15 -10.66
CA VAL A 272 -0.81 -13.83 -10.95
C VAL A 272 0.66 -13.78 -10.55
N ASN A 273 1.01 -14.35 -9.39
CA ASN A 273 2.40 -14.35 -8.90
C ASN A 273 3.36 -15.22 -9.71
N ASP A 274 2.88 -16.07 -10.61
CA ASP A 274 3.73 -16.82 -11.54
C ASP A 274 4.06 -16.01 -12.80
N PHE A 275 3.24 -14.98 -13.11
CA PHE A 275 3.44 -14.11 -14.26
C PHE A 275 4.39 -12.94 -13.97
N THR A 276 4.65 -12.65 -12.70
CA THR A 276 5.47 -11.53 -12.25
C THR A 276 6.68 -11.98 -11.45
N SER A 277 7.78 -11.23 -11.56
CA SER A 277 9.03 -11.52 -10.84
C SER A 277 9.39 -10.40 -9.87
N LYS A 278 9.95 -10.77 -8.72
CA LYS A 278 10.55 -9.84 -7.75
C LYS A 278 11.91 -9.32 -8.21
N GLU A 279 12.59 -10.03 -9.11
CA GLU A 279 13.96 -9.70 -9.55
C GLU A 279 14.05 -8.39 -10.32
N THR A 280 12.96 -8.03 -11.01
CA THR A 280 12.86 -6.76 -11.74
C THR A 280 12.37 -5.61 -10.86
N GLU A 281 12.02 -5.88 -9.60
CA GLU A 281 11.41 -4.89 -8.71
C GLU A 281 12.47 -4.22 -7.81
N PRO A 282 12.21 -2.99 -7.32
CA PRO A 282 13.08 -2.34 -6.36
C PRO A 282 13.29 -3.16 -5.07
N GLU A 283 14.46 -2.99 -4.43
CA GLU A 283 14.75 -3.66 -3.15
C GLU A 283 13.78 -3.21 -2.06
N ILE A 284 13.28 -4.17 -1.28
CA ILE A 284 12.43 -3.92 -0.11
C ILE A 284 13.32 -3.66 1.11
N CYS A 285 13.07 -2.56 1.82
CA CYS A 285 13.80 -2.18 3.03
C CYS A 285 12.94 -2.16 4.30
N PHE A 286 11.62 -2.41 4.22
CA PHE A 286 10.70 -2.48 5.38
C PHE A 286 11.21 -3.29 6.60
N PRO A 287 11.94 -4.42 6.46
CA PRO A 287 12.46 -5.15 7.63
C PRO A 287 13.48 -4.35 8.45
N ARG A 288 14.18 -3.38 7.83
CA ARG A 288 15.18 -2.53 8.50
C ARG A 288 14.57 -1.38 9.28
N SER A 289 13.31 -1.05 9.01
CA SER A 289 12.69 0.19 9.51
C SER A 289 12.53 0.23 11.02
N PHE A 290 12.14 -0.89 11.64
CA PHE A 290 12.01 -0.93 13.10
C PHE A 290 13.37 -0.85 13.81
N PRO A 291 14.41 -1.62 13.43
CA PRO A 291 15.77 -1.42 13.93
C PRO A 291 16.29 0.02 13.78
N ASN A 292 16.12 0.63 12.60
CA ASN A 292 16.54 2.02 12.37
C ASN A 292 15.81 3.01 13.30
N PHE A 293 14.52 2.79 13.54
CA PHE A 293 13.74 3.58 14.48
C PHE A 293 14.24 3.44 15.92
N LEU A 294 14.64 2.23 16.34
CA LEU A 294 15.26 2.01 17.66
C LEU A 294 16.62 2.72 17.78
N ILE A 295 17.44 2.67 16.73
CA ILE A 295 18.70 3.42 16.66
C ILE A 295 18.45 4.93 16.80
N TRP A 296 17.40 5.45 16.15
CA TRP A 296 17.00 6.86 16.30
C TRP A 296 16.64 7.21 17.75
N ILE A 297 15.83 6.37 18.39
CA ILE A 297 15.46 6.50 19.81
C ILE A 297 16.70 6.49 20.72
N TYR A 298 17.63 5.57 20.48
CA TYR A 298 18.86 5.45 21.25
C TYR A 298 19.69 6.74 21.15
N ASN A 299 19.87 7.25 19.93
CA ASN A 299 20.57 8.51 19.70
C ASN A 299 19.85 9.73 20.28
N LEU A 300 18.51 9.75 20.31
CA LEU A 300 17.75 10.79 21.01
C LEU A 300 18.08 10.79 22.50
N ARG A 301 18.13 9.61 23.13
CA ARG A 301 18.44 9.49 24.56
C ARG A 301 19.87 9.90 24.89
N ILE A 302 20.84 9.66 24.01
CA ILE A 302 22.23 10.17 24.16
C ILE A 302 22.23 11.70 24.23
N THR A 303 21.57 12.37 23.30
CA THR A 303 21.59 13.84 23.22
C THR A 303 20.70 14.50 24.29
N TYR A 304 19.59 13.86 24.64
CA TYR A 304 18.60 14.38 25.59
C TYR A 304 18.38 13.40 26.74
N PRO A 305 19.38 13.20 27.62
CA PRO A 305 19.34 12.17 28.66
C PRO A 305 18.24 12.41 29.70
N GLN A 306 17.87 13.68 29.92
CA GLN A 306 16.90 14.08 30.95
C GLN A 306 15.55 14.55 30.39
N GLU A 307 15.42 14.68 29.07
CA GLU A 307 14.17 15.12 28.45
C GLU A 307 13.23 13.94 28.22
N GLU A 308 11.93 14.22 28.24
CA GLU A 308 10.94 13.23 27.80
C GLU A 308 10.99 13.09 26.28
N ILE A 309 11.10 11.85 25.81
CA ILE A 309 11.02 11.52 24.39
C ILE A 309 9.64 10.95 24.12
N TYR A 310 9.01 11.41 23.04
CA TYR A 310 7.67 11.03 22.64
C TYR A 310 7.72 10.18 21.39
N ILE A 311 7.07 9.01 21.43
CA ILE A 311 6.92 8.15 20.25
C ILE A 311 5.69 8.59 19.48
N CYS A 312 5.85 8.76 18.17
CA CYS A 312 4.77 9.02 17.25
C CYS A 312 4.84 8.05 16.07
N ASP A 313 3.71 7.91 15.40
CA ASP A 313 3.61 7.26 14.12
C ASP A 313 2.41 7.86 13.38
N ASP A 314 2.43 7.70 12.08
CA ASP A 314 1.24 7.90 11.27
C ASP A 314 1.11 6.73 10.28
N ASP A 315 -0.12 6.52 9.80
CA ASP A 315 -0.50 5.36 9.02
C ASP A 315 -1.12 5.83 7.69
N VAL A 316 -0.64 5.25 6.59
CA VAL A 316 -1.18 5.55 5.26
C VAL A 316 -2.42 4.70 5.01
N SER A 317 -3.56 5.36 4.86
CA SER A 317 -4.84 4.73 4.53
C SER A 317 -4.77 4.11 3.14
N GLY A 318 -4.79 2.78 3.10
CA GLY A 318 -4.77 2.01 1.85
C GLY A 318 -3.46 2.16 1.07
N ALA A 319 -2.30 2.17 1.74
CA ALA A 319 -0.95 2.30 1.18
C ALA A 319 -0.79 1.76 -0.26
N PHE A 320 -0.92 0.44 -0.45
CA PHE A 320 -0.77 -0.20 -1.77
C PHE A 320 -1.74 0.35 -2.83
N ARG A 321 -2.96 0.71 -2.44
CA ARG A 321 -3.99 1.23 -3.36
C ARG A 321 -3.61 2.57 -3.99
N HIS A 322 -2.65 3.30 -3.42
CA HIS A 322 -2.15 4.55 -4.01
C HIS A 322 -1.31 4.26 -5.26
N VAL A 323 -0.55 3.18 -5.31
CA VAL A 323 0.14 2.79 -6.55
C VAL A 323 -0.86 2.10 -7.46
N LYS A 324 -0.82 2.43 -8.76
CA LYS A 324 -1.79 1.96 -9.74
C LYS A 324 -1.18 0.91 -10.64
N TRP A 325 -1.96 -0.09 -10.98
CA TRP A 325 -1.61 -1.00 -12.06
C TRP A 325 -1.57 -0.22 -13.36
N ASN A 326 -0.65 -0.57 -14.25
CA ASN A 326 -0.74 -0.13 -15.63
C ASN A 326 -2.12 -0.57 -16.18
N PRO A 327 -2.89 0.29 -16.86
CA PRO A 327 -4.20 -0.09 -17.38
C PRO A 327 -4.19 -1.35 -18.26
N ASN A 328 -3.06 -1.66 -18.90
CA ASN A 328 -2.86 -2.87 -19.72
C ASN A 328 -2.85 -4.17 -18.90
N VAL A 329 -2.56 -4.12 -17.60
CA VAL A 329 -2.49 -5.31 -16.73
C VAL A 329 -3.65 -5.39 -15.74
N VAL A 330 -4.59 -4.43 -15.76
CA VAL A 330 -5.77 -4.48 -14.88
C VAL A 330 -6.61 -5.75 -15.14
N GLY A 331 -6.60 -6.28 -16.37
CA GLY A 331 -7.23 -7.56 -16.70
C GLY A 331 -6.67 -8.77 -15.95
N MET A 332 -5.39 -8.70 -15.56
CA MET A 332 -4.72 -9.72 -14.75
C MET A 332 -5.21 -9.71 -13.29
N HIS A 333 -5.73 -8.58 -12.80
CA HIS A 333 -6.11 -8.37 -11.40
C HIS A 333 -7.63 -8.19 -11.24
N MET A 334 -8.40 -9.18 -11.68
CA MET A 334 -9.86 -9.20 -11.53
C MET A 334 -10.29 -10.25 -10.50
N PHE A 335 -11.49 -10.12 -9.97
CA PHE A 335 -12.13 -11.16 -9.16
C PHE A 335 -13.65 -11.06 -9.26
N MET A 336 -14.36 -12.16 -8.99
CA MET A 336 -15.82 -12.18 -8.96
C MET A 336 -16.33 -12.33 -7.54
N LEU A 337 -17.27 -11.49 -7.12
CA LEU A 337 -17.88 -11.61 -5.79
C LEU A 337 -19.27 -10.97 -5.78
N PHE A 338 -20.21 -11.56 -5.03
CA PHE A 338 -21.59 -11.07 -4.86
C PHE A 338 -22.32 -10.64 -6.15
N GLY A 339 -22.08 -11.36 -7.26
CA GLY A 339 -22.75 -11.08 -8.54
C GLY A 339 -22.13 -9.93 -9.35
N PHE A 340 -20.92 -9.49 -9.00
CA PHE A 340 -20.16 -8.48 -9.72
C PHE A 340 -18.80 -9.00 -10.16
N LEU A 341 -18.30 -8.45 -11.25
CA LEU A 341 -16.92 -8.58 -11.68
C LEU A 341 -16.15 -7.33 -11.28
N PHE A 342 -15.11 -7.50 -10.48
CA PHE A 342 -14.29 -6.41 -9.97
C PHE A 342 -12.95 -6.33 -10.68
N PHE A 343 -12.47 -5.11 -10.85
CA PHE A 343 -11.20 -4.78 -11.47
C PHE A 343 -10.36 -3.99 -10.46
N CYS A 344 -9.23 -4.54 -10.04
CA CYS A 344 -8.29 -3.84 -9.18
C CYS A 344 -7.52 -2.80 -10.01
N THR A 345 -7.69 -1.52 -9.67
CA THR A 345 -6.93 -0.43 -10.32
C THR A 345 -5.71 0.01 -9.50
N GLY A 346 -5.72 -0.28 -8.20
CA GLY A 346 -4.56 -0.15 -7.33
C GLY A 346 -3.96 -1.51 -6.97
N LEU A 347 -2.70 -1.50 -6.52
CA LEU A 347 -2.01 -2.70 -6.06
C LEU A 347 -2.83 -3.48 -5.03
N SER A 348 -2.74 -4.80 -5.04
CA SER A 348 -3.46 -5.66 -4.10
C SER A 348 -2.55 -6.21 -3.00
N PHE A 349 -3.17 -6.58 -1.88
CA PHE A 349 -2.49 -7.34 -0.83
C PHE A 349 -2.51 -8.82 -1.22
N GLY A 350 -1.35 -9.32 -1.63
CA GLY A 350 -1.15 -10.71 -2.08
C GLY A 350 -0.21 -10.82 -3.27
N ASP A 351 -0.16 -9.80 -4.14
CA ASP A 351 0.77 -9.78 -5.27
C ASP A 351 2.22 -9.63 -4.81
N ASN A 352 3.12 -10.36 -5.46
CA ASN A 352 4.53 -10.45 -5.11
C ASN A 352 5.33 -9.17 -5.45
N THR A 353 4.82 -8.30 -6.34
CA THR A 353 5.44 -7.02 -6.73
C THR A 353 4.92 -5.84 -5.91
N SER A 354 3.74 -5.96 -5.29
CA SER A 354 3.10 -4.85 -4.58
C SER A 354 3.96 -4.19 -3.50
N PRO A 355 4.65 -4.96 -2.62
CA PRO A 355 5.46 -4.36 -1.56
C PRO A 355 6.63 -3.53 -2.09
N ALA A 356 7.35 -4.04 -3.11
CA ALA A 356 8.50 -3.36 -3.70
C ALA A 356 8.12 -2.05 -4.42
N GLN A 357 6.96 -2.06 -5.09
CA GLN A 357 6.41 -0.86 -5.72
C GLN A 357 6.04 0.22 -4.69
N TRP A 358 5.46 -0.17 -3.56
CA TRP A 358 5.14 0.75 -2.47
C TRP A 358 6.40 1.25 -1.73
N GLU A 359 7.43 0.42 -1.59
CA GLU A 359 8.69 0.77 -0.94
C GLU A 359 9.30 2.06 -1.51
N VAL A 360 9.28 2.22 -2.84
CA VAL A 360 9.77 3.45 -3.48
C VAL A 360 9.02 4.69 -2.99
N VAL A 361 7.70 4.60 -2.87
CA VAL A 361 6.87 5.71 -2.36
C VAL A 361 7.22 6.01 -0.90
N ALA A 362 7.41 4.98 -0.08
CA ALA A 362 7.79 5.11 1.33
C ALA A 362 9.18 5.75 1.50
N MET A 363 10.18 5.31 0.72
CA MET A 363 11.54 5.88 0.75
C MET A 363 11.59 7.33 0.24
N VAL A 364 10.84 7.66 -0.81
CA VAL A 364 10.74 9.06 -1.27
C VAL A 364 10.08 9.93 -0.20
N ARG A 365 8.99 9.45 0.41
CA ARG A 365 8.34 10.15 1.53
C ARG A 365 9.31 10.37 2.68
N GLN A 366 10.10 9.37 3.03
CA GLN A 366 11.09 9.43 4.09
C GLN A 366 12.09 10.57 3.86
N GLN A 367 12.73 10.61 2.70
CA GLN A 367 13.73 11.64 2.36
C GLN A 367 13.10 13.03 2.22
N LEU A 368 11.90 13.12 1.65
CA LEU A 368 11.16 14.38 1.56
C LEU A 368 10.79 14.91 2.96
N ALA A 369 10.34 14.05 3.88
CA ALA A 369 10.03 14.43 5.25
C ALA A 369 11.28 14.94 5.99
N GLN A 370 12.44 14.31 5.80
CA GLN A 370 13.71 14.78 6.36
C GLN A 370 14.05 16.19 5.88
N SER A 371 13.89 16.49 4.60
CA SER A 371 14.12 17.82 4.04
C SER A 371 13.11 18.85 4.58
N LEU A 372 11.82 18.52 4.57
CA LEU A 372 10.76 19.39 5.09
C LEU A 372 10.87 19.66 6.59
N TRP A 373 11.47 18.75 7.34
CA TRP A 373 11.80 18.95 8.74
C TRP A 373 12.74 20.15 8.91
N TYR A 374 13.78 20.28 8.08
CA TYR A 374 14.66 21.45 8.11
C TYR A 374 13.97 22.75 7.69
N ALA A 375 12.94 22.67 6.85
CA ALA A 375 12.11 23.80 6.42
C ALA A 375 10.92 24.10 7.38
N ALA A 376 11.05 23.84 8.67
CA ALA A 376 9.97 23.89 9.67
C ALA A 376 9.08 25.15 9.60
N VAL A 377 9.70 26.32 9.40
CA VAL A 377 9.03 27.63 9.35
C VAL A 377 7.97 27.68 8.25
N THR A 378 8.23 27.04 7.10
CA THR A 378 7.27 26.98 5.98
C THR A 378 6.42 25.70 6.04
N THR A 379 6.96 24.61 6.57
CA THR A 379 6.27 23.31 6.69
C THR A 379 5.09 23.35 7.66
N ILE A 380 5.26 23.87 8.88
CA ILE A 380 4.24 23.80 9.94
C ILE A 380 2.94 24.54 9.53
N PRO A 381 2.98 25.78 9.01
CA PRO A 381 1.75 26.50 8.64
C PRO A 381 0.95 25.81 7.54
N ARG A 382 1.62 25.12 6.60
CA ARG A 382 0.98 24.45 5.46
C ARG A 382 0.07 23.30 5.88
N VAL A 383 0.39 22.64 6.98
CA VAL A 383 -0.38 21.50 7.50
C VAL A 383 -1.21 21.81 8.72
N ALA A 384 -1.04 22.98 9.35
CA ALA A 384 -1.70 23.35 10.59
C ALA A 384 -3.23 23.16 10.56
N LYS A 385 -3.88 23.41 9.42
CA LYS A 385 -5.33 23.24 9.25
C LYS A 385 -5.81 21.79 9.19
N TYR A 386 -4.92 20.83 8.91
CA TYR A 386 -5.24 19.41 8.85
C TYR A 386 -4.93 18.69 10.17
N LEU A 387 -4.04 19.26 10.99
CA LEU A 387 -3.62 18.64 12.23
C LEU A 387 -4.71 18.71 13.31
N PRO A 388 -5.00 17.61 14.02
CA PRO A 388 -5.76 17.69 15.26
C PRO A 388 -4.95 18.44 16.33
N LYS A 389 -5.63 18.83 17.40
CA LYS A 389 -4.94 19.34 18.60
C LYS A 389 -4.00 18.25 19.12
N LEU A 390 -2.71 18.55 19.17
CA LEU A 390 -1.69 17.65 19.71
C LEU A 390 -1.58 17.87 21.22
N SER A 391 -1.55 16.78 21.97
CA SER A 391 -1.44 16.77 23.43
C SER A 391 -0.28 15.89 23.86
N LEU A 392 0.49 16.35 24.84
CA LEU A 392 1.58 15.59 25.44
C LEU A 392 1.12 15.07 26.81
N ALA A 393 1.62 13.90 27.18
CA ALA A 393 1.53 13.42 28.56
C ALA A 393 2.17 14.44 29.53
N PRO A 394 1.80 14.40 30.83
CA PRO A 394 2.41 15.26 31.83
C PRO A 394 3.94 15.15 31.80
N LEU A 395 4.62 16.27 32.02
CA LEU A 395 6.08 16.32 32.10
C LEU A 395 6.58 15.38 33.22
N PRO A 396 7.75 14.75 33.04
CA PRO A 396 8.34 13.89 34.06
C PRO A 396 8.68 14.70 35.32
N THR A 397 8.46 14.10 36.48
CA THR A 397 8.91 14.67 37.76
C THR A 397 10.44 14.54 37.89
N PRO A 398 11.11 15.27 38.79
CA PRO A 398 12.53 15.06 39.06
C PRO A 398 12.89 13.61 39.43
N SER A 399 11.99 12.91 40.13
CA SER A 399 12.13 11.49 40.46
C SER A 399 12.06 10.61 39.22
N ASP A 400 11.14 10.91 38.29
CA ASP A 400 11.07 10.21 37.00
C ASP A 400 12.36 10.38 36.20
N ILE A 401 12.85 11.62 36.08
CA ILE A 401 14.07 11.96 35.32
C ILE A 401 15.28 11.21 35.90
N ALA A 402 15.42 11.19 37.23
CA ALA A 402 16.49 10.45 37.90
C ALA A 402 16.43 8.94 37.66
N ALA A 403 15.24 8.40 37.33
CA ALA A 403 15.03 7.00 37.00
C ALA A 403 15.12 6.69 35.49
N PHE A 404 15.39 7.68 34.63
CA PHE A 404 15.58 7.42 33.21
C PHE A 404 16.80 6.53 32.98
N THR A 405 16.64 5.53 32.12
CA THR A 405 17.76 4.71 31.67
C THR A 405 18.60 5.52 30.67
N PRO A 406 19.87 5.79 30.98
CA PRO A 406 20.75 6.52 30.08
C PRO A 406 21.08 5.68 28.85
N ALA A 407 21.49 6.35 27.77
CA ALA A 407 22.11 5.74 26.61
C ALA A 407 23.52 6.32 26.48
N GLU A 408 24.50 5.46 26.22
CA GLU A 408 25.90 5.85 26.13
C GLU A 408 26.34 5.95 24.66
N PRO A 409 27.06 7.02 24.28
CA PRO A 409 27.57 7.14 22.93
C PRO A 409 28.64 6.08 22.64
N ASP A 410 28.61 5.55 21.43
CA ASP A 410 29.56 4.57 20.91
C ASP A 410 30.02 4.95 19.49
N SER A 411 30.97 4.23 18.91
CA SER A 411 31.51 4.52 17.57
C SER A 411 30.48 4.69 16.43
N LYS A 412 29.27 4.14 16.57
CA LYS A 412 28.15 4.20 15.63
C LYS A 412 27.06 5.18 16.08
N ASN A 413 26.84 5.31 17.39
CA ASN A 413 25.78 6.11 17.99
C ASN A 413 26.36 7.30 18.77
N GLN A 414 26.41 8.47 18.12
CA GLN A 414 26.98 9.70 18.71
C GLN A 414 25.89 10.73 19.10
N GLY A 415 24.63 10.30 19.07
CA GLY A 415 23.48 11.17 19.27
C GLY A 415 22.99 11.85 17.99
N VAL A 416 22.05 12.76 18.17
CA VAL A 416 21.28 13.39 17.09
C VAL A 416 21.75 14.80 16.71
N LEU A 417 22.95 15.19 17.14
CA LEU A 417 23.59 16.43 16.71
C LEU A 417 24.57 16.12 15.57
N LYS A 418 24.70 17.07 14.64
CA LYS A 418 25.76 17.11 13.64
C LYS A 418 27.03 17.69 14.27
N ALA A 419 28.15 17.60 13.55
CA ALA A 419 29.45 18.12 14.03
C ALA A 419 29.44 19.62 14.33
N ASP A 420 28.58 20.39 13.65
CA ASP A 420 28.38 21.83 13.88
C ASP A 420 27.41 22.14 15.04
N GLY A 421 26.95 21.12 15.77
CA GLY A 421 25.98 21.24 16.86
C GLY A 421 24.53 21.37 16.40
N SER A 422 24.26 21.43 15.09
CA SER A 422 22.90 21.49 14.56
C SER A 422 22.19 20.14 14.68
N ARG A 423 20.85 20.17 14.70
CA ARG A 423 20.02 18.98 14.93
C ARG A 423 19.87 18.14 13.64
N LYS A 424 20.04 16.82 13.74
CA LYS A 424 19.64 15.85 12.68
C LYS A 424 18.12 15.78 12.60
N SER A 425 17.53 15.57 11.44
CA SER A 425 16.09 15.25 11.33
C SER A 425 15.82 13.80 11.76
N PRO A 426 14.60 13.46 12.22
CA PRO A 426 14.16 12.08 12.34
C PRO A 426 14.32 11.32 11.04
N THR A 427 14.59 10.02 11.15
CA THR A 427 14.82 9.19 9.98
C THR A 427 13.56 8.91 9.20
N PHE A 428 12.37 8.93 9.82
CA PHE A 428 11.05 8.64 9.22
C PHE A 428 11.00 7.27 8.53
N ASP A 429 11.60 6.24 9.13
CA ASP A 429 11.60 4.90 8.55
C ASP A 429 10.18 4.32 8.46
N HIS A 430 9.90 3.61 7.37
CA HIS A 430 8.56 3.08 7.09
C HIS A 430 8.51 1.56 7.20
N HIS A 431 7.58 1.02 7.96
CA HIS A 431 7.21 -0.38 7.88
C HIS A 431 5.88 -0.49 7.13
N VAL A 432 5.95 -0.73 5.81
CA VAL A 432 4.80 -0.71 4.91
C VAL A 432 4.02 0.61 5.02
N ASP A 433 2.84 0.61 5.65
CA ASP A 433 1.96 1.78 5.81
C ASP A 433 2.29 2.62 7.04
N ASN A 434 3.13 2.14 7.96
CA ASN A 434 3.50 2.84 9.19
C ASN A 434 4.78 3.67 9.02
N CYS A 435 4.67 4.99 9.18
CA CYS A 435 5.82 5.88 9.31
C CYS A 435 6.20 6.00 10.79
N LEU A 436 7.43 5.61 11.15
CA LEU A 436 7.91 5.57 12.53
C LEU A 436 8.82 6.76 12.83
N TYR A 437 8.53 7.49 13.90
CA TYR A 437 9.37 8.61 14.33
C TYR A 437 9.16 8.97 15.80
N ALA A 438 10.18 9.55 16.42
CA ALA A 438 10.12 10.00 17.81
C ALA A 438 10.89 11.31 17.92
N ASP A 439 10.51 12.12 18.92
CA ASP A 439 11.24 13.35 19.22
C ASP A 439 10.96 13.87 20.63
N VAL A 440 11.75 14.85 21.06
CA VAL A 440 11.47 15.63 22.27
C VAL A 440 10.38 16.68 22.00
N ALA A 441 9.76 17.19 23.06
CA ALA A 441 8.63 18.12 22.98
C ALA A 441 8.90 19.33 22.07
N LEU A 442 10.13 19.86 22.11
CA LEU A 442 10.57 21.03 21.32
C LEU A 442 10.37 20.83 19.80
N PHE A 443 10.64 19.63 19.29
CA PHE A 443 10.63 19.34 17.85
C PHE A 443 9.42 18.52 17.40
N LEU A 444 8.59 18.00 18.33
CA LEU A 444 7.54 17.05 17.98
C LEU A 444 6.53 17.59 16.95
N ARG A 445 6.10 18.86 17.09
CA ARG A 445 5.17 19.47 16.13
C ARG A 445 5.79 19.63 14.75
N GLN A 446 7.08 19.95 14.67
CA GLN A 446 7.84 20.04 13.42
C GLN A 446 7.94 18.66 12.77
N THR A 447 8.27 17.64 13.57
CA THR A 447 8.38 16.24 13.14
C THR A 447 7.07 15.70 12.55
N ILE A 448 5.95 15.86 13.27
CA ILE A 448 4.62 15.45 12.78
C ILE A 448 4.25 16.22 11.50
N SER A 449 4.49 17.53 11.49
CA SER A 449 4.16 18.37 10.33
C SER A 449 4.92 17.96 9.07
N ALA A 450 6.20 17.61 9.22
CA ALA A 450 7.06 17.20 8.10
C ALA A 450 6.59 15.88 7.49
N SER A 451 6.29 14.87 8.31
CA SER A 451 5.78 13.57 7.83
C SER A 451 4.47 13.70 7.06
N ILE A 452 3.55 14.53 7.57
CA ILE A 452 2.22 14.75 6.99
C ILE A 452 2.30 15.55 5.69
N LEU A 453 3.12 16.61 5.68
CA LEU A 453 3.30 17.41 4.48
C LEU A 453 3.97 16.61 3.36
N ALA A 454 4.97 15.78 3.69
CA ALA A 454 5.62 14.92 2.71
C ALA A 454 4.61 13.97 2.05
N LEU A 455 3.72 13.36 2.84
CA LEU A 455 2.68 12.47 2.33
C LEU A 455 1.70 13.21 1.41
N TYR A 456 1.25 14.41 1.78
CA TYR A 456 0.34 15.21 0.96
C TYR A 456 0.96 15.73 -0.33
N ILE A 457 2.23 16.13 -0.31
CA ILE A 457 2.96 16.51 -1.52
C ILE A 457 3.07 15.31 -2.47
N LEU A 458 3.34 14.11 -1.92
CA LEU A 458 3.60 12.92 -2.71
C LEU A 458 2.33 12.26 -3.27
N LEU A 459 1.27 12.12 -2.46
CA LEU A 459 0.06 11.39 -2.83
C LEU A 459 -1.14 12.28 -3.17
N GLY A 460 -1.04 13.58 -2.88
CA GLY A 460 -2.06 14.58 -3.10
C GLY A 460 -2.68 15.07 -1.78
N PHE A 461 -3.00 16.37 -1.76
CA PHE A 461 -3.76 16.98 -0.67
C PHE A 461 -5.21 16.47 -0.68
N PRO A 462 -5.84 16.32 0.51
CA PRO A 462 -7.23 15.90 0.58
C PRO A 462 -8.13 16.91 -0.14
N ASN A 463 -8.84 16.44 -1.17
CA ASN A 463 -9.77 17.23 -1.97
C ASN A 463 -10.99 16.35 -2.36
N PRO A 464 -12.00 16.27 -1.48
CA PRO A 464 -13.18 15.45 -1.70
C PRO A 464 -13.95 15.81 -2.98
N SER A 465 -13.93 17.08 -3.40
CA SER A 465 -14.59 17.55 -4.62
C SER A 465 -14.03 16.90 -5.88
N ASN A 466 -12.74 16.57 -5.87
CA ASN A 466 -12.05 15.85 -6.95
C ASN A 466 -11.84 14.36 -6.62
N GLY A 467 -12.43 13.89 -5.51
CA GLY A 467 -12.39 12.50 -5.06
C GLY A 467 -11.12 12.12 -4.33
N ILE A 468 -10.14 13.02 -4.25
CA ILE A 468 -8.87 12.78 -3.58
C ILE A 468 -9.14 12.69 -2.09
N ARG A 469 -9.10 11.47 -1.57
CA ARG A 469 -9.30 11.20 -0.15
C ARG A 469 -8.06 11.56 0.63
N ASP A 470 -8.25 11.77 1.93
CA ASP A 470 -7.12 11.88 2.83
C ASP A 470 -6.34 10.56 2.84
N CYS A 471 -5.04 10.66 2.57
CA CYS A 471 -4.13 9.52 2.58
C CYS A 471 -3.69 9.15 4.00
N ILE A 472 -3.98 9.97 5.01
CA ILE A 472 -3.72 9.67 6.42
C ILE A 472 -4.91 8.91 7.01
N SER A 473 -4.61 7.83 7.72
CA SER A 473 -5.58 7.12 8.57
C SER A 473 -5.80 7.89 9.88
N TRP A 474 -6.55 8.99 9.86
CA TRP A 474 -6.80 9.80 11.06
C TRP A 474 -7.47 9.04 12.20
N GLU A 475 -8.25 8.00 11.90
CA GLU A 475 -8.83 7.09 12.91
C GLU A 475 -7.76 6.34 13.73
N LYS A 476 -6.57 6.11 13.15
CA LYS A 476 -5.43 5.45 13.79
C LYS A 476 -4.40 6.45 14.33
N PHE A 477 -4.48 7.71 13.93
CA PHE A 477 -3.53 8.74 14.34
C PHE A 477 -3.77 9.13 15.80
N ALA A 478 -2.84 8.81 16.69
CA ALA A 478 -2.91 9.28 18.06
C ALA A 478 -2.61 10.77 18.12
N ASN A 479 -3.48 11.53 18.77
CA ASN A 479 -3.24 12.95 19.04
C ASN A 479 -2.68 13.21 20.45
N THR A 480 -2.52 12.15 21.25
CA THR A 480 -1.92 12.20 22.59
C THR A 480 -0.64 11.37 22.60
N PHE A 481 0.48 12.03 22.92
CA PHE A 481 1.81 11.42 22.86
C PHE A 481 2.39 11.22 24.25
N SER A 482 3.06 10.08 24.43
CA SER A 482 3.67 9.68 25.69
C SER A 482 5.01 8.97 25.42
N HIS A 483 5.76 8.74 26.49
CA HIS A 483 7.00 7.96 26.49
C HIS A 483 6.76 6.46 26.32
N LYS A 484 5.49 6.00 26.34
CA LYS A 484 5.10 4.63 26.03
C LYS A 484 4.18 4.59 24.83
N ARG A 485 4.44 3.67 23.91
CA ARG A 485 3.56 3.41 22.76
C ARG A 485 3.69 1.98 22.28
N LYS A 486 2.60 1.41 21.78
CA LYS A 486 2.63 0.21 20.97
C LYS A 486 2.95 0.58 19.53
N THR A 487 4.04 0.03 18.98
CA THR A 487 4.52 0.32 17.63
C THR A 487 4.98 -0.99 16.99
N VAL A 488 4.45 -1.31 15.81
CA VAL A 488 4.75 -2.55 15.04
C VAL A 488 4.78 -3.85 15.88
N GLY A 489 3.85 -3.97 16.85
CA GLY A 489 3.73 -5.15 17.72
C GLY A 489 4.51 -5.07 19.05
N TRP A 490 5.37 -4.08 19.22
CA TRP A 490 6.17 -3.90 20.43
C TRP A 490 5.59 -2.82 21.33
N LEU A 491 5.52 -3.06 22.64
CA LEU A 491 5.29 -2.01 23.62
C LEU A 491 6.64 -1.40 23.99
N ILE A 492 6.91 -0.20 23.49
CA ILE A 492 8.14 0.54 23.77
C ILE A 492 7.92 1.45 24.98
N ASN A 493 8.93 1.54 25.85
CA ASN A 493 9.01 2.48 26.97
C ASN A 493 10.34 3.23 26.93
N LEU A 494 10.29 4.53 26.61
CA LEU A 494 11.48 5.36 26.42
C LEU A 494 12.13 5.87 27.70
N ARG A 495 11.43 5.82 28.84
CA ARG A 495 12.06 6.10 30.15
C ARG A 495 12.95 4.95 30.59
N ARG A 496 12.59 3.71 30.23
CA ARG A 496 13.33 2.48 30.57
C ARG A 496 14.22 1.96 29.44
N MET A 497 14.12 2.54 28.23
CA MET A 497 14.78 2.04 27.03
C MET A 497 14.50 0.54 26.77
N THR A 498 13.25 0.12 26.96
CA THR A 498 12.82 -1.28 26.80
C THR A 498 11.77 -1.44 25.71
N GLY A 499 11.85 -2.53 24.94
CA GLY A 499 10.78 -3.00 24.06
C GLY A 499 10.30 -4.36 24.55
N THR A 500 9.04 -4.46 24.94
CA THR A 500 8.43 -5.76 25.27
C THR A 500 7.56 -6.20 24.11
N PHE A 501 7.86 -7.37 23.55
CA PHE A 501 6.98 -7.97 22.57
C PHE A 501 5.69 -8.38 23.28
N GLN A 502 4.58 -7.77 22.90
CA GLN A 502 3.29 -8.18 23.42
C GLN A 502 2.72 -9.25 22.50
N LEU A 503 2.93 -10.52 22.86
CA LEU A 503 1.94 -11.53 22.55
C LEU A 503 0.63 -11.03 23.16
N GLN A 504 -0.42 -10.81 22.34
CA GLN A 504 -1.73 -10.50 22.91
C GLN A 504 -2.09 -11.66 23.86
N PRO A 505 -2.29 -11.42 25.16
CA PRO A 505 -2.66 -12.50 26.05
C PRO A 505 -4.06 -13.01 25.64
N PRO A 506 -4.30 -14.33 25.67
CA PRO A 506 -5.66 -14.83 25.67
C PRO A 506 -6.37 -14.29 26.91
N SER A 507 -7.48 -13.60 26.74
CA SER A 507 -8.22 -13.05 27.87
C SER A 507 -9.27 -14.04 28.36
N VAL A 508 -8.84 -15.12 29.04
CA VAL A 508 -9.66 -15.79 30.08
C VAL A 508 -8.72 -16.46 31.09
N ASP A 509 -8.90 -16.10 32.37
CA ASP A 509 -8.48 -16.79 33.60
C ASP A 509 -7.13 -17.51 33.64
N GLY A 510 -6.14 -16.83 34.22
CA GLY A 510 -5.27 -17.49 35.20
C GLY A 510 -4.05 -18.27 34.73
N CYS A 511 -3.52 -18.06 33.52
CA CYS A 511 -2.22 -18.65 33.15
C CYS A 511 -1.21 -17.59 32.70
N VAL A 512 -0.15 -17.43 33.50
CA VAL A 512 1.03 -16.60 33.22
C VAL A 512 1.88 -17.31 32.16
N VAL A 513 2.10 -16.67 31.02
CA VAL A 513 3.04 -17.13 29.98
C VAL A 513 4.28 -16.20 29.97
N PRO A 514 5.51 -16.70 29.76
CA PRO A 514 6.73 -15.91 29.95
C PRO A 514 6.85 -14.77 28.93
N THR A 515 7.07 -13.55 29.42
CA THR A 515 7.42 -12.38 28.61
C THR A 515 8.85 -12.50 28.10
N SER A 516 9.05 -12.52 26.78
CA SER A 516 10.37 -12.29 26.18
C SER A 516 10.65 -10.79 26.12
N THR A 517 11.53 -10.31 27.00
CA THR A 517 12.04 -8.92 26.99
C THR A 517 13.23 -8.84 26.04
N CYS A 518 13.20 -7.89 25.10
CA CYS A 518 14.39 -7.53 24.32
C CYS A 518 14.90 -6.18 24.83
N ASN A 519 16.19 -6.10 25.16
CA ASN A 519 16.82 -4.83 25.51
C ASN A 519 17.07 -4.04 24.23
N VAL A 520 16.76 -2.74 24.24
CA VAL A 520 17.02 -1.82 23.12
C VAL A 520 18.48 -1.30 23.19
N SER A 521 19.38 -2.07 23.80
CA SER A 521 20.79 -1.71 24.03
C SER A 521 21.64 -1.95 22.80
#